data_AF-A0A2S8G7C1-F1
#
_entry.id   AF-A0A2S8G7C1-F1
#
_cell.length_a   1.000
_cell.length_b   1.000
_cell.length_c   1.000
_cell.angle_alpha   90.00
_cell.angle_beta   90.00
_cell.angle_gamma   90.00
#
_symmetry.space_group_name_H-M   'P 1'
#
loop_
_entity.id
_entity.type
_entity.pdbx_description
1 polymer ?
#
loop_
_entity_poly.entity_id
_entity_poly.type
_entity_poly.pdbx_seq_one_letter_code
_entity_poly.pdbx_strand_id
1 'polypeptide(L)' 'MTQAQLNELIASATGDDVRDIRRLGFHLAIPIDDEWESDELDWPPQTVDWDAVEQSRNQAAQR' A
#
# COMPACT_ATOMS: atom_id res chain seq x y z
N MET A 1 15.79 1.39 -17.95
CA MET A 1 15.15 2.36 -17.02
C MET A 1 15.24 1.77 -15.63
N THR A 2 15.78 2.49 -14.65
CA THR A 2 15.95 1.97 -13.28
C THR A 2 14.74 2.30 -12.42
N GLN A 3 14.56 1.59 -11.31
CA GLN A 3 13.45 1.83 -10.38
C GLN A 3 13.46 3.27 -9.81
N ALA A 4 14.65 3.83 -9.59
CA ALA A 4 14.81 5.21 -9.14
C ALA A 4 14.27 6.21 -10.17
N GLN A 5 14.53 5.96 -11.46
CA GLN A 5 14.03 6.80 -12.56
C GLN A 5 12.51 6.71 -12.72
N LEU A 6 11.93 5.52 -12.51
CA LEU A 6 10.48 5.33 -12.47
C LEU A 6 9.84 6.14 -11.34
N ASN A 7 10.38 6.03 -10.13
CA ASN A 7 9.87 6.73 -8.95
C ASN A 7 9.89 8.25 -9.15
N GLU A 8 10.96 8.79 -9.73
CA GLU A 8 11.10 10.22 -10.02
C GLU A 8 10.10 10.69 -11.09
N LEU A 9 9.89 9.91 -12.15
CA LEU A 9 8.93 10.22 -13.20
C LEU A 9 7.48 10.20 -12.68
N ILE A 10 7.14 9.23 -11.82
CA ILE A 10 5.81 9.14 -11.22
C ILE A 10 5.57 10.32 -10.29
N ALA A 11 6.52 10.61 -9.38
CA ALA A 11 6.42 11.75 -8.49
C ALA A 11 6.33 13.08 -9.25
N SER A 12 7.06 13.22 -10.36
CA SER A 12 6.97 14.39 -11.22
C SER A 12 5.64 14.50 -11.96
N ALA A 13 4.99 13.39 -12.32
CA ALA A 13 3.76 13.39 -13.11
C ALA A 13 2.49 13.54 -12.25
N THR A 14 2.48 12.94 -11.05
CA THR A 14 1.30 12.94 -10.16
C THR A 14 1.44 13.91 -8.99
N GLY A 15 2.66 14.32 -8.63
CA GLY A 15 2.94 15.08 -7.41
C GLY A 15 2.95 14.23 -6.14
N ASP A 16 2.76 12.91 -6.25
CA ASP A 16 2.71 11.99 -5.12
C ASP A 16 4.09 11.34 -4.87
N ASP A 17 4.48 11.22 -3.60
CA ASP A 17 5.64 10.39 -3.22
C ASP A 17 5.25 8.90 -3.38
N VAL A 18 6.19 8.08 -3.83
CA VAL A 18 6.06 6.61 -3.85
C VAL A 18 5.67 6.06 -2.48
N ARG A 19 6.06 6.75 -1.39
CA ARG A 19 5.62 6.44 -0.03
C ARG A 19 4.12 6.59 0.15
N ASP A 20 3.51 7.61 -0.44
CA ASP A 20 2.06 7.83 -0.39
C ASP A 20 1.30 6.81 -1.22
N ILE A 21 1.82 6.47 -2.41
CA ILE A 21 1.26 5.42 -3.27
C ILE A 21 1.24 4.07 -2.53
N ARG A 22 2.33 3.72 -1.83
CA ARG A 22 2.41 2.52 -0.99
C ARG A 22 1.46 2.57 0.21
N ARG A 23 1.31 3.73 0.85
CA ARG A 23 0.37 3.93 1.98
C ARG A 23 -1.08 3.72 1.56
N LEU A 24 -1.40 3.99 0.28
CA LEU A 24 -2.71 3.75 -0.32
C LEU A 24 -2.92 2.28 -0.77
N GLY A 25 -1.93 1.40 -0.55
CA GLY A 25 -2.01 -0.01 -0.93
C GLY A 25 -1.64 -0.30 -2.40
N PHE A 26 -1.23 0.72 -3.16
CA PHE A 26 -0.83 0.55 -4.56
C PHE A 26 0.67 0.28 -4.67
N HIS A 27 1.04 -0.51 -5.67
CA HIS A 27 2.43 -0.80 -5.99
C HIS A 27 2.75 -0.35 -7.41
N LEU A 28 3.95 0.19 -7.59
CA LEU A 28 4.43 0.57 -8.91
C LEU A 28 4.66 -0.70 -9.71
N ALA A 29 4.06 -0.78 -10.90
CA ALA A 29 4.23 -1.89 -11.80
C ALA A 29 5.71 -2.02 -12.16
N ILE A 30 6.37 -3.02 -11.59
CA ILE A 30 7.69 -3.47 -12.02
C ILE A 30 7.48 -4.16 -13.38
N PRO A 31 8.35 -3.93 -14.39
CA PRO A 31 8.27 -4.61 -15.68
C PRO A 31 8.10 -6.12 -15.48
N ILE A 32 7.14 -6.69 -16.23
CA ILE A 32 6.71 -8.08 -16.14
C ILE A 32 7.80 -8.97 -16.74
N ASP A 33 8.89 -9.17 -16.01
CA ASP A 33 9.84 -10.25 -16.23
C ASP A 33 10.04 -10.94 -14.86
N ASP A 34 9.28 -12.02 -14.64
CA ASP A 34 9.58 -13.15 -13.75
C ASP A 34 9.32 -13.17 -12.22
N GLU A 35 8.83 -12.15 -11.51
CA GLU A 35 8.69 -12.29 -10.02
C GLU A 35 7.32 -11.88 -9.41
N TRP A 36 6.22 -12.00 -10.16
CA TRP A 36 4.87 -11.83 -9.59
C TRP A 36 4.29 -13.12 -8.97
N GLU A 37 5.10 -14.17 -8.77
CA GLU A 37 4.73 -15.35 -7.98
C GLU A 37 5.39 -15.35 -6.60
N SER A 38 5.36 -14.22 -5.90
CA SER A 38 5.64 -14.23 -4.47
C SER A 38 4.30 -14.28 -3.73
N ASP A 39 3.80 -15.50 -3.53
CA ASP A 39 2.86 -15.84 -2.46
C ASP A 39 3.44 -15.48 -1.06
N GLU A 40 4.68 -14.99 -0.97
CA GLU A 40 5.37 -14.56 0.26
C GLU A 40 5.12 -13.10 0.65
N LEU A 41 4.30 -12.40 -0.13
CA LEU A 41 3.79 -11.10 0.25
C LEU A 41 2.73 -11.31 1.34
N ASP A 42 3.18 -11.40 2.61
CA ASP A 42 2.36 -11.45 3.84
C ASP A 42 1.65 -10.11 4.07
N TRP A 43 0.73 -9.76 3.18
CA TRP A 43 0.06 -8.48 3.20
C TRP A 43 -1.07 -8.55 4.21
N PRO A 44 -1.18 -7.55 5.10
CA PRO A 44 -2.35 -7.46 5.93
C PRO A 44 -3.59 -7.38 5.01
N PRO A 45 -4.70 -8.02 5.41
CA PRO A 45 -5.94 -7.97 4.65
C PRO A 45 -6.28 -6.53 4.29
N GLN A 46 -6.48 -6.26 3.00
CA GLN A 46 -6.95 -4.96 2.52
C GLN A 46 -8.45 -4.73 2.83
N THR A 47 -9.09 -5.71 3.47
CA THR A 47 -10.46 -5.65 3.95
C THR A 47 -10.47 -5.20 5.41
N VAL A 48 -11.25 -4.17 5.71
CA VAL A 48 -11.45 -3.68 7.07
C VAL A 48 -12.64 -4.41 7.71
N ASP A 49 -12.42 -5.02 8.87
CA ASP A 49 -13.48 -5.51 9.75
C ASP A 49 -14.08 -4.33 10.53
N TRP A 50 -15.24 -3.86 10.07
CA TRP A 50 -15.93 -2.72 10.68
C TRP A 50 -16.46 -3.03 12.08
N ASP A 51 -16.84 -4.27 12.36
CA ASP A 51 -17.35 -4.67 13.67
C ASP A 51 -16.23 -4.57 14.73
N ALA A 52 -15.01 -5.04 14.38
CA ALA A 52 -13.83 -4.91 15.24
C ALA A 52 -13.43 -3.45 15.48
N VAL A 53 -13.54 -2.59 14.45
CA VAL A 53 -13.24 -1.16 14.57
C VAL A 53 -14.23 -0.46 15.50
N GLU A 54 -15.53 -0.74 15.36
CA GLU A 54 -16.55 -0.16 16.25
C GLU A 54 -16.39 -0.64 17.69
N GLN A 55 -16.07 -1.92 17.90
CA GLN A 55 -15.82 -2.46 19.24
C GLN A 55 -14.62 -1.78 19.92
N SER A 56 -13.52 -1.58 19.20
CA SER A 56 -12.33 -0.87 19.71
C SER A 56 -12.64 0.58 20.10
N ARG A 57 -13.39 1.30 19.26
CA ARG A 57 -13.81 2.69 19.55
C ARG A 57 -14.68 2.78 20.81
N ASN A 58 -15.61 1.85 20.98
CA ASN A 58 -16.50 1.83 22.14
C ASN A 58 -15.74 1.54 23.44
N GLN A 59 -14.74 0.64 23.41
CA GLN A 59 -13.89 0.34 24.57
C GLN A 59 -12.97 1.52 24.94
N ALA A 60 -12.44 2.23 23.94
CA ALA A 60 -11.61 3.42 24.17
C ALA A 60 -12.42 4.57 24.80
N ALA A 61 -13.70 4.71 24.46
CA ALA A 61 -14.59 5.72 25.03
C ALA A 61 -15.06 5.41 26.47
N GLN A 62 -14.82 4.19 26.95
CA GLN A 62 -15.23 3.71 28.29
C GLN A 62 -14.10 3.74 29.33
N ARG A 63 -12.90 4.22 28.95
CA ARG A 63 -11.78 4.51 29.85
C ARG A 63 -11.67 6.00 30.13
#